data_AF-A0A7Z0J5I8-F1
#
_entry.id   AF-A0A7Z0J5I8-F1
#
_cell.length_a   1.000
_cell.length_b   1.000
_cell.length_c   1.000
_cell.angle_alpha   90.00
_cell.angle_beta   90.00
_cell.angle_gamma   90.00
#
_symmetry.space_group_name_H-M   'P 1'
#
loop_
_entity.id
_entity.type
_entity.pdbx_description
1 polymer ?
#
loop_
_entity_poly.entity_id
_entity_poly.type
_entity_poly.pdbx_seq_one_letter_code
_entity_poly.pdbx_strand_id
1 'polypeptide(L)'
;MNKDWADLPGAGFKGDVPEFPLSDALTVEVELWADLWSKPQAAAWASLGLKYQVAAYVRAFLESTAAEASAGLKTAVLRMETELGISVAGMRQNGWQISDSTGASSVASAPAAASARRTTTGSWLTGVAVEKP
;
A
#
# COMPACT_ATOMS: atom_id res chain seq x y z
N MET A 1 18.41 1.10 9.64
CA MET A 1 18.14 1.79 8.35
C MET A 1 16.82 2.52 8.48
N ASN A 2 16.77 3.81 8.18
CA ASN A 2 15.49 4.49 7.98
C ASN A 2 14.93 3.99 6.64
N LYS A 3 13.75 3.39 6.65
CA LYS A 3 13.04 3.01 5.41
C LYS A 3 12.42 4.30 4.87
N ASP A 4 12.90 4.77 3.73
CA ASP A 4 12.27 5.90 3.04
C ASP A 4 10.93 5.43 2.49
N TRP A 5 9.85 6.07 2.94
CA TRP A 5 8.50 5.78 2.48
C TRP A 5 8.20 6.59 1.22
N ALA A 6 7.53 5.98 0.24
CA ALA A 6 7.03 6.66 -0.93
C ALA A 6 5.63 7.24 -0.64
N ASP A 7 5.47 8.53 -0.88
CA ASP A 7 4.21 9.24 -0.71
C ASP A 7 3.30 9.10 -1.92
N LEU A 8 2.12 8.52 -1.69
CA LEU A 8 1.03 8.42 -2.65
C LEU A 8 0.02 9.57 -2.46
N PRO A 9 -0.66 10.01 -3.53
CA PRO A 9 -1.55 11.16 -3.47
C PRO A 9 -2.83 10.84 -2.69
N GLY A 10 -3.05 11.48 -1.53
CA GLY A 10 -4.24 11.25 -0.70
C GLY A 10 -5.58 11.50 -1.38
N ALA A 11 -5.63 12.42 -2.34
CA ALA A 11 -6.82 12.70 -3.13
C ALA A 11 -7.12 11.65 -4.23
N GLY A 12 -6.39 10.53 -4.25
CA GLY A 12 -6.48 9.50 -5.29
C GLY A 12 -5.59 9.78 -6.50
N PHE A 13 -5.59 8.88 -7.46
CA PHE A 13 -4.84 9.04 -8.71
C PHE A 13 -5.46 10.12 -9.60
N LYS A 14 -4.61 10.94 -10.22
CA LYS A 14 -5.00 12.09 -11.05
C LYS A 14 -4.57 11.97 -12.51
N GLY A 15 -3.90 10.87 -12.87
CA GLY A 15 -3.54 10.60 -14.26
C GLY A 15 -4.70 10.00 -15.05
N ASP A 16 -4.46 9.77 -16.33
CA ASP A 16 -5.43 9.11 -17.20
C ASP A 16 -5.57 7.65 -16.79
N VAL A 17 -6.81 7.23 -16.53
CA VAL A 17 -7.12 5.82 -16.28
C VAL A 17 -6.90 5.05 -17.59
N PRO A 18 -5.98 4.07 -17.63
CA PRO A 18 -5.75 3.30 -18.85
C PRO A 18 -7.00 2.48 -19.21
N GLU A 19 -7.16 2.22 -20.50
CA GLU A 19 -8.15 1.26 -20.98
C GLU A 19 -7.91 -0.12 -20.38
N PHE A 20 -8.99 -0.85 -20.06
CA PHE A 20 -8.90 -2.19 -19.52
C PHE A 20 -8.21 -3.11 -20.54
N PRO A 21 -7.06 -3.73 -20.20
CA PRO A 21 -6.16 -4.26 -21.22
C PRO A 21 -6.43 -5.72 -21.61
N LEU A 22 -7.39 -6.39 -20.97
CA LEU A 22 -7.75 -7.78 -21.30
C LEU A 22 -8.95 -7.81 -22.27
N SER A 23 -8.97 -8.79 -23.16
CA SER A 23 -10.11 -8.99 -24.07
C SER A 23 -11.38 -9.38 -23.30
N ASP A 24 -12.52 -9.17 -23.96
CA ASP A 24 -13.84 -9.58 -23.51
C ASP A 24 -14.20 -9.04 -22.11
N ALA A 25 -13.85 -7.77 -21.87
CA ALA A 25 -14.06 -7.11 -20.60
C ALA A 25 -15.56 -7.09 -20.24
N LEU A 26 -15.89 -7.59 -19.05
CA LEU A 26 -17.25 -7.51 -18.52
C LEU A 26 -17.49 -6.11 -17.93
N THR A 27 -18.74 -5.64 -17.94
CA THR A 27 -19.10 -4.33 -17.34
C THR A 27 -18.63 -4.22 -15.88
N VAL A 28 -18.81 -5.27 -15.09
CA VAL A 28 -18.36 -5.33 -13.69
C VAL A 28 -16.84 -5.27 -13.53
N GLU A 29 -16.08 -5.77 -14.52
CA GLU A 29 -14.61 -5.64 -14.52
C GLU A 29 -14.20 -4.20 -14.77
N VAL A 30 -14.86 -3.53 -15.73
CA VAL A 30 -14.59 -2.12 -16.06
C VAL A 30 -14.95 -1.19 -14.90
N GLU A 31 -16.06 -1.47 -14.19
CA GLU A 31 -16.47 -0.72 -13.00
C GLU A 31 -15.44 -0.87 -11.86
N LEU A 32 -15.05 -2.10 -11.51
CA LEU A 32 -14.04 -2.34 -10.48
C LEU A 32 -12.67 -1.78 -10.89
N TRP A 33 -12.31 -1.88 -12.17
CA TRP A 33 -11.10 -1.27 -12.71
C TRP A 33 -11.09 0.25 -12.50
N ALA A 34 -12.18 0.95 -12.83
CA ALA A 34 -12.28 2.38 -12.60
C ALA A 34 -12.18 2.75 -11.12
N ASP A 35 -12.81 1.98 -10.22
CA ASP A 35 -12.69 2.18 -8.77
C ASP A 35 -11.24 2.01 -8.29
N LEU A 36 -10.56 0.93 -8.70
CA LEU A 36 -9.16 0.69 -8.34
C LEU A 36 -8.25 1.81 -8.85
N TRP A 37 -8.42 2.24 -10.10
CA TRP A 37 -7.62 3.31 -10.68
C TRP A 37 -7.93 4.69 -10.11
N SER A 38 -9.01 4.87 -9.33
CA SER A 38 -9.25 6.10 -8.58
C SER A 38 -8.39 6.21 -7.29
N LYS A 39 -7.86 5.09 -6.79
CA LYS A 39 -7.16 5.02 -5.50
C LYS A 39 -5.73 5.61 -5.58
N PRO A 40 -5.15 6.07 -4.46
CA PRO A 40 -3.78 6.59 -4.43
C PRO A 40 -2.72 5.64 -5.01
N GLN A 41 -2.88 4.33 -4.79
CA GLN A 41 -1.99 3.26 -5.24
C GLN A 41 -1.83 3.23 -6.76
N ALA A 42 -2.84 3.68 -7.51
CA ALA A 42 -2.78 3.72 -8.96
C ALA A 42 -1.69 4.66 -9.50
N ALA A 43 -1.24 5.65 -8.72
CA ALA A 43 -0.06 6.45 -9.07
C ALA A 43 1.22 5.59 -9.15
N ALA A 44 1.39 4.64 -8.23
CA ALA A 44 2.50 3.70 -8.27
C ALA A 44 2.33 2.67 -9.39
N TRP A 45 1.10 2.17 -9.62
CA TRP A 45 0.86 1.22 -10.72
C TRP A 45 1.14 1.86 -12.09
N ALA A 46 0.76 3.12 -12.27
CA ALA A 46 1.06 3.88 -13.49
C ALA A 46 2.56 4.01 -13.72
N SER A 47 3.32 4.43 -12.69
CA SER A 47 4.76 4.64 -12.82
C SER A 47 5.54 3.34 -13.04
N LEU A 48 5.04 2.22 -12.50
CA LEU A 48 5.63 0.89 -12.64
C LEU A 48 5.10 0.09 -13.85
N GLY A 49 4.10 0.60 -14.57
CA GLY A 49 3.51 -0.08 -15.74
C GLY A 49 2.69 -1.34 -15.39
N LEU A 50 2.06 -1.39 -14.22
CA LEU A 50 1.41 -2.60 -13.67
C LEU A 50 -0.03 -2.85 -14.16
N LYS A 51 -0.45 -2.24 -15.27
CA LYS A 51 -1.84 -2.31 -15.73
C LYS A 51 -2.36 -3.74 -15.94
N TYR A 52 -1.53 -4.65 -16.44
CA TYR A 52 -1.94 -6.04 -16.68
C TYR A 52 -2.11 -6.81 -15.37
N GLN A 53 -1.27 -6.55 -14.38
CA GLN A 53 -1.33 -7.18 -13.05
C GLN A 53 -2.58 -6.72 -12.30
N VAL A 54 -2.91 -5.43 -12.38
CA VAL A 54 -4.17 -4.89 -11.83
C VAL A 54 -5.37 -5.52 -12.54
N ALA A 55 -5.31 -5.72 -13.86
CA ALA A 55 -6.42 -6.30 -14.62
C ALA A 55 -6.63 -7.78 -14.29
N ALA A 56 -5.53 -8.53 -14.14
CA ALA A 56 -5.57 -9.89 -13.65
C ALA A 56 -6.17 -9.97 -12.24
N TYR A 57 -5.84 -9.01 -11.36
CA TYR A 57 -6.44 -8.93 -10.03
C TYR A 57 -7.95 -8.69 -10.09
N VAL A 58 -8.41 -7.74 -10.91
CA VAL A 58 -9.86 -7.46 -11.09
C VAL A 58 -10.62 -8.73 -11.44
N ARG A 59 -10.17 -9.46 -12.46
CA ARG A 59 -10.82 -10.70 -12.92
C ARG A 59 -10.80 -11.78 -11.84
N ALA A 60 -9.62 -12.04 -11.26
CA ALA A 60 -9.46 -13.04 -10.22
C ALA A 60 -10.26 -12.71 -8.95
N PHE A 61 -10.32 -11.43 -8.56
CA PHE A 61 -11.10 -10.96 -7.42
C PHE A 61 -12.58 -11.23 -7.63
N LEU A 62 -13.15 -10.80 -8.76
CA LEU A 62 -14.55 -11.03 -9.08
C LEU A 62 -14.88 -12.53 -9.12
N GLU A 63 -14.05 -13.34 -9.79
CA GLU A 63 -14.21 -14.79 -9.81
C GLU A 63 -14.14 -15.40 -8.40
N SER A 64 -13.24 -14.91 -7.54
CA SER A 64 -13.08 -15.40 -6.17
C SER A 64 -14.28 -15.15 -5.25
N THR A 65 -15.17 -14.22 -5.62
CA THR A 65 -16.39 -13.92 -4.86
C THR A 65 -17.51 -14.94 -5.10
N ALA A 66 -17.40 -15.79 -6.13
CA ALA A 66 -18.39 -16.83 -6.39
C ALA A 66 -18.46 -17.85 -5.24
N ALA A 67 -19.65 -18.39 -4.98
CA ALA A 67 -19.88 -19.38 -3.93
C ALA A 67 -18.95 -20.61 -4.09
N GLU A 68 -18.79 -21.06 -5.34
CA GLU A 68 -17.97 -22.23 -5.71
C GLU A 68 -16.48 -21.91 -5.90
N ALA A 69 -16.05 -20.67 -5.65
CA ALA A 69 -14.66 -20.29 -5.85
C ALA A 69 -13.72 -21.06 -4.92
N SER A 70 -12.69 -21.67 -5.53
CA SER A 70 -11.71 -22.50 -4.82
C SER A 70 -10.93 -21.72 -3.77
N ALA A 71 -10.50 -22.41 -2.71
CA ALA A 71 -9.61 -21.83 -1.69
C ALA A 71 -8.26 -21.38 -2.29
N GLY A 72 -7.78 -22.05 -3.34
CA GLY A 72 -6.56 -21.68 -4.05
C GLY A 72 -6.68 -20.32 -4.74
N LEU A 73 -7.80 -20.08 -5.43
CA LEU A 73 -8.08 -18.79 -6.08
C LEU A 73 -8.17 -17.66 -5.06
N LYS A 74 -8.91 -17.86 -3.97
CA LYS A 74 -9.02 -16.88 -2.87
C LYS A 74 -7.66 -16.55 -2.26
N THR A 75 -6.81 -17.56 -2.08
CA THR A 75 -5.43 -17.37 -1.60
C THR A 75 -4.58 -16.57 -2.60
N ALA A 76 -4.70 -16.86 -3.90
CA ALA A 76 -4.00 -16.13 -4.95
C ALA A 76 -4.39 -14.64 -4.97
N VAL A 77 -5.69 -14.34 -4.84
CA VAL A 77 -6.21 -12.96 -4.78
C VAL A 77 -5.62 -12.20 -3.59
N LEU A 78 -5.58 -12.78 -2.38
CA LEU A 78 -4.97 -12.14 -1.21
C LEU A 78 -3.48 -11.83 -1.38
N ARG A 79 -2.75 -12.72 -2.08
CA ARG A 79 -1.35 -12.45 -2.45
C ARG A 79 -1.26 -11.30 -3.44
N MET A 80 -2.07 -11.31 -4.50
CA MET A 80 -2.10 -10.23 -5.51
C MET A 80 -2.44 -8.89 -4.88
N GLU A 81 -3.41 -8.85 -3.95
CA GLU A 81 -3.79 -7.66 -3.19
C GLU A 81 -2.60 -7.07 -2.41
N THR A 82 -1.77 -7.94 -1.86
CA THR A 82 -0.56 -7.56 -1.13
C THR A 82 0.53 -7.05 -2.07
N GLU A 83 0.81 -7.74 -3.17
CA GLU A 83 1.82 -7.31 -4.16
C GLU A 83 1.44 -5.97 -4.82
N LEU A 84 0.15 -5.77 -5.11
CA LEU A 84 -0.37 -4.50 -5.64
C LEU A 84 -0.46 -3.39 -4.60
N GLY A 85 -0.17 -3.66 -3.32
CA GLY A 85 -0.27 -2.67 -2.26
C GLY A 85 -1.70 -2.20 -1.97
N ILE A 86 -2.70 -2.99 -2.34
CA ILE A 86 -4.11 -2.71 -2.01
C ILE A 86 -4.35 -2.98 -0.53
N SER A 87 -3.76 -4.05 0.01
CA SER A 87 -3.85 -4.39 1.43
C SER A 87 -2.94 -3.53 2.30
N VAL A 88 -3.27 -3.37 3.59
CA VAL A 88 -2.41 -2.65 4.55
C VAL A 88 -1.03 -3.30 4.67
N ALA A 89 -0.96 -4.63 4.58
CA ALA A 89 0.30 -5.35 4.57
C ALA A 89 1.13 -5.02 3.31
N GLY A 90 0.48 -4.98 2.15
CA GLY A 90 1.09 -4.61 0.88
C GLY A 90 1.62 -3.18 0.88
N MET A 91 0.83 -2.22 1.37
CA MET A 91 1.27 -0.83 1.56
C MET A 91 2.57 -0.76 2.39
N ARG A 92 2.62 -1.47 3.53
CA ARG A 92 3.81 -1.50 4.39
C ARG A 92 5.00 -2.19 3.73
N GLN A 93 4.76 -3.30 3.03
CA GLN A 93 5.79 -4.07 2.32
C GLN A 93 6.44 -3.21 1.23
N ASN A 94 5.61 -2.57 0.40
CA ASN A 94 6.05 -1.68 -0.68
C ASN A 94 6.64 -0.36 -0.16
N GLY A 95 6.48 -0.07 1.15
CA GLY A 95 6.96 1.17 1.74
C GLY A 95 6.16 2.37 1.24
N TRP A 96 4.87 2.18 0.98
CA TRP A 96 3.96 3.22 0.52
C TRP A 96 3.16 3.78 1.68
N GLN A 97 3.02 5.10 1.70
CA GLN A 97 2.14 5.79 2.63
C GLN A 97 1.27 6.77 1.85
N ILE A 98 0.08 7.05 2.35
CA ILE A 98 -0.81 8.04 1.76
C ILE A 98 -0.54 9.36 2.46
N SER A 99 -0.19 10.37 1.68
CA SER A 99 0.06 11.71 2.19
C SER A 99 -1.16 12.61 1.95
N ASP A 100 -1.61 13.30 3.00
CA ASP A 100 -2.73 14.25 2.96
C ASP A 100 -2.37 15.60 2.31
N SER A 101 -1.23 15.69 1.61
CA SER A 101 -0.82 16.94 0.96
C SER A 101 -1.73 17.24 -0.24
N THR A 102 -2.78 18.01 0.04
CA THR A 102 -3.42 18.86 -0.97
C THR A 102 -2.35 19.84 -1.47
N GLY A 103 -1.61 19.45 -2.51
CA GLY A 103 -0.72 20.30 -3.29
C GLY A 103 0.42 20.96 -2.51
N ALA A 104 1.53 20.25 -2.31
CA ALA A 104 2.84 20.89 -2.31
C ALA A 104 3.90 19.84 -2.65
N SER A 105 4.47 19.95 -3.85
CA SER A 105 5.70 19.27 -4.22
C SER A 105 6.74 19.45 -3.12
N SER A 106 7.21 18.35 -2.54
CA SER A 106 8.44 18.35 -1.75
C SER A 106 9.62 18.61 -2.71
N VAL A 107 9.90 19.88 -2.96
CA VAL A 107 11.21 20.31 -3.43
C VAL A 107 12.18 20.18 -2.28
N ALA A 108 13.28 19.50 -2.57
CA ALA A 108 14.42 19.19 -1.72
C ALA A 108 14.67 20.20 -0.58
N SER A 109 14.68 19.69 0.65
CA SER A 109 15.32 20.38 1.77
C SER A 109 16.64 19.69 2.09
N ALA A 110 17.74 20.38 1.76
CA ALA A 110 19.08 20.09 2.24
C ALA A 110 19.14 20.16 3.78
N PRO A 111 20.05 19.44 4.45
CA PRO A 111 19.99 19.25 5.90
C PRO A 111 20.50 20.50 6.63
N ALA A 112 19.63 21.12 7.42
CA ALA A 112 19.99 22.09 8.44
C ALA A 112 20.46 21.37 9.73
N ALA A 113 21.44 21.98 10.37
CA ALA A 113 22.37 21.36 11.29
C ALA A 113 21.81 20.91 12.67
N ALA A 114 22.49 19.89 13.19
CA ALA A 114 22.75 19.50 14.58
C ALA A 114 21.88 20.10 15.71
N SER A 115 21.17 19.22 16.41
CA SER A 115 20.90 19.40 17.84
C SER A 115 21.21 18.11 18.60
N ALA A 116 22.26 18.19 19.42
CA ALA A 116 22.74 17.10 20.26
C ALA A 116 21.72 16.79 21.36
N ARG A 117 21.18 15.56 21.37
CA ARG A 117 20.38 15.06 22.49
C ARG A 117 21.19 14.02 23.26
N ARG A 118 21.78 14.46 24.37
CA ARG A 118 22.29 13.62 25.47
C ARG A 118 21.11 12.87 26.08
N THR A 119 21.22 11.55 26.19
CA THR A 119 20.39 10.78 27.14
C THR A 119 21.30 9.92 28.00
N THR A 120 21.17 10.17 29.30
CA THR A 120 21.83 9.47 30.41
C THR A 120 21.38 8.02 30.46
N THR A 121 22.34 7.11 30.50
CA THR A 121 22.12 5.68 30.77
C THR A 121 21.97 5.50 32.26
N GLY A 122 20.89 4.87 32.71
CA GLY A 122 20.88 4.21 34.01
C GLY A 122 19.58 4.32 34.81
N SER A 123 19.21 3.18 35.38
CA SER A 123 18.38 3.04 36.58
C SER A 123 16.87 2.85 36.39
N TRP A 124 16.48 1.63 36.02
CA TRP A 124 15.13 1.09 36.28
C TRP A 124 15.15 -0.33 36.88
N LEU A 125 16.27 -0.74 37.51
CA LEU A 125 16.34 -2.01 38.24
C LEU A 125 16.33 -1.73 39.74
N THR A 126 15.13 -1.62 40.31
CA THR A 126 14.89 -1.90 41.73
C THR A 126 13.41 -2.22 41.95
N GLY A 127 13.12 -3.44 42.41
CA GLY A 127 11.88 -3.72 43.13
C GLY A 127 11.15 -5.03 42.82
N VAL A 128 11.78 -6.19 43.07
CA VAL A 128 11.05 -7.36 43.59
C VAL A 128 11.94 -8.03 44.64
N ALA A 129 11.66 -7.76 45.92
CA ALA A 129 12.08 -8.61 47.01
C ALA A 129 10.88 -9.50 47.38
N VAL A 130 11.01 -10.80 47.11
CA VAL A 130 10.20 -11.86 47.72
C VAL A 130 10.84 -12.14 49.07
N GLU A 131 10.08 -12.05 50.15
CA GLU A 131 10.44 -12.73 51.39
C GLU A 131 9.21 -13.46 51.95
N LYS A 132 9.47 -14.73 52.27
CA LYS A 132 8.63 -15.76 52.88
C LYS A 132 8.99 -15.83 54.37
N PRO A 133 8.15 -16.36 55.28
CA PRO A 133 7.66 -17.74 55.25
C PRO A 133 6.14 -17.88 55.20
#